data_AF-A0A085ZRD4-F1
#
_entry.id   AF-A0A085ZRD4-F1
#
_cell.length_a   1.000
_cell.length_b   1.000
_cell.length_c   1.000
_cell.angle_alpha   90.00
_cell.angle_beta   90.00
_cell.angle_gamma   90.00
#
_symmetry.space_group_name_H-M   'P 1'
#
loop_
_entity.id
_entity.type
_entity.pdbx_description
1 polymer ?
#
loop_
_entity_poly.entity_id
_entity_poly.type
_entity_poly.pdbx_seq_one_letter_code
_entity_poly.pdbx_strand_id
1 'polypeptide(L)'
;MKKLSYYLFLMLAFSQAQAQKDFQGMAVYESKTQAPKLEGMRNGNRDITPEMQKTMEDRMKQMLEKTFILNFDKTASIYKEEEKLDAPGQQNGGMRIMMNSFMGGGGTFYKDVKAKSYTVDKEFMGKEFLVVDSLPKLNWKLETETKLIGGYNCYKATAVKEASKSDFRNFRPKNNDDKKDDKKDDPKKTSGETKTNFEDNFEIPKEIVITAWYTPEIPVNQGPENYWGLPGLILEVNDGKTVILCSKIVLNAKEKAVIKAPSKGKVISQKDYDETVIKKMEEFREMNRGRNGGGPGPVMIRR
;
A
#
# COMPACT_ATOMS: atom_id res chain seq x y z
N MET A 1 18.68 -31.36 47.35
CA MET A 1 18.97 -30.09 46.65
C MET A 1 18.77 -30.16 45.13
N LYS A 2 19.37 -31.12 44.39
CA LYS A 2 19.24 -31.21 42.92
C LYS A 2 17.80 -31.33 42.39
N LYS A 3 16.93 -32.11 43.06
CA LYS A 3 15.50 -32.22 42.68
C LYS A 3 14.74 -30.89 42.88
N LEU A 4 15.07 -30.13 43.93
CA LEU A 4 14.43 -28.84 44.22
C LEU A 4 14.82 -27.77 43.19
N SER A 5 16.10 -27.73 42.76
CA SER A 5 16.53 -26.88 41.63
C SER A 5 15.83 -27.24 40.33
N TYR A 6 15.59 -28.54 40.06
CA TYR A 6 14.91 -28.98 38.84
C TYR A 6 13.45 -28.52 38.82
N TYR A 7 12.71 -28.65 39.93
CA TYR A 7 11.34 -28.15 40.04
C TYR A 7 11.26 -26.62 39.95
N LEU A 8 12.23 -25.91 40.54
CA LEU A 8 12.30 -24.45 40.43
C LEU A 8 12.55 -24.00 38.99
N PHE A 9 13.42 -24.70 38.26
CA PHE A 9 13.67 -24.44 36.84
C PHE A 9 12.44 -24.75 35.97
N LEU A 10 11.72 -25.84 36.27
CA LEU A 10 10.48 -26.20 35.58
C LEU A 10 9.36 -25.18 35.82
N MET A 11 9.23 -24.68 37.06
CA MET A 11 8.30 -23.59 37.38
C MET A 11 8.67 -22.28 36.70
N LEU A 12 9.96 -21.92 36.64
CA LEU A 12 10.43 -20.73 35.91
C LEU A 12 10.22 -20.86 34.40
N ALA A 13 10.45 -22.03 33.82
CA ALA A 13 10.18 -22.29 32.42
C ALA A 13 8.68 -22.23 32.11
N PHE A 14 7.83 -22.72 33.03
CA PHE A 14 6.38 -22.68 32.87
C PHE A 14 5.82 -21.26 33.00
N SER A 15 6.35 -20.44 33.90
CA SER A 15 5.95 -19.03 34.03
C SER A 15 6.38 -18.20 32.82
N GLN A 16 7.59 -18.42 32.29
CA GLN A 16 8.06 -17.83 31.03
C GLN A 16 7.17 -18.24 29.84
N ALA A 17 6.73 -19.50 29.78
CA ALA A 17 5.83 -20.00 28.73
C ALA A 17 4.43 -19.36 28.78
N GLN A 18 3.89 -19.10 29.97
CA GLN A 18 2.59 -18.43 30.16
C GLN A 18 2.68 -16.93 29.80
N ALA A 19 3.73 -16.23 30.23
CA ALA A 19 3.95 -14.82 29.89
C ALA A 19 4.08 -14.58 28.37
N GLN A 20 4.51 -15.59 27.62
CA GLN A 20 4.64 -15.54 26.17
C GLN A 20 3.30 -15.71 25.41
N LYS A 21 2.24 -16.26 26.02
CA LYS A 21 0.92 -16.42 25.38
C LYS A 21 0.15 -15.10 25.27
N ASP A 22 0.49 -14.13 26.11
CA ASP A 22 -0.25 -12.88 26.25
C ASP A 22 0.43 -11.67 25.59
N PHE A 23 1.55 -11.89 24.91
CA PHE A 23 2.29 -10.82 24.24
C PHE A 23 1.45 -10.15 23.16
N GLN A 24 1.33 -8.83 23.27
CA GLN A 24 0.75 -7.99 22.24
C GLN A 24 1.49 -6.66 22.18
N GLY A 25 1.68 -6.14 20.98
CA GLY A 25 2.24 -4.83 20.72
C GLY A 25 1.34 -4.00 19.82
N MET A 26 1.52 -2.69 19.92
CA MET A 26 0.96 -1.70 19.02
C MET A 26 2.13 -0.86 18.48
N ALA A 27 2.19 -0.69 17.17
CA ALA A 27 3.14 0.21 16.52
C ALA A 27 2.39 1.19 15.61
N VAL A 28 2.76 2.47 15.67
CA VAL A 28 2.23 3.52 14.81
C VAL A 28 3.23 3.77 13.69
N TYR A 29 2.75 3.75 12.46
CA TYR A 29 3.53 3.98 11.25
C TYR A 29 3.05 5.22 10.52
N GLU A 30 4.00 5.97 9.98
CA GLU A 30 3.77 7.09 9.09
C GLU A 30 4.26 6.71 7.70
N SER A 31 3.34 6.69 6.74
CA SER A 31 3.63 6.44 5.33
C SER A 31 3.73 7.75 4.59
N LYS A 32 4.82 7.94 3.85
CA LYS A 32 5.05 9.09 2.97
C LYS A 32 5.35 8.60 1.56
N THR A 33 4.45 8.92 0.64
CA THR A 33 4.62 8.61 -0.79
C THR A 33 5.15 9.84 -1.52
N GLN A 34 6.19 9.70 -2.33
CA GLN A 34 6.66 10.80 -3.17
C GLN A 34 5.58 11.14 -4.21
N ALA A 35 5.27 12.44 -4.35
CA ALA A 35 4.35 12.90 -5.37
C ALA A 35 4.88 12.54 -6.77
N PRO A 36 4.02 12.10 -7.71
CA PRO A 36 4.42 12.04 -9.10
C PRO A 36 4.83 13.45 -9.55
N LYS A 37 5.93 13.55 -10.33
CA LYS A 37 6.31 14.82 -10.95
C LYS A 37 5.17 15.25 -11.86
N LEU A 38 4.45 16.31 -11.47
CA LEU A 38 3.30 16.85 -12.20
C LEU A 38 3.72 17.77 -13.37
N GLU A 39 4.99 17.73 -13.78
CA GLU A 39 5.45 18.44 -14.98
C GLU A 39 4.71 17.89 -16.20
N GLY A 40 3.83 18.71 -16.78
CA GLY A 40 2.99 18.36 -17.94
C GLY A 40 1.48 18.31 -17.68
N MET A 41 1.03 18.36 -16.42
CA MET A 41 -0.41 18.44 -16.10
C MET A 41 -0.96 19.88 -16.13
N ARG A 42 -0.13 20.88 -16.51
CA ARG A 42 -0.56 22.26 -16.86
C ARG A 42 -1.23 22.30 -18.24
N ASN A 43 -2.10 21.34 -18.53
CA ASN A 43 -2.84 21.32 -19.78
C ASN A 43 -4.11 22.18 -19.64
N GLY A 44 -3.97 23.44 -20.03
CA GLY A 44 -5.07 24.31 -20.42
C GLY A 44 -5.35 25.45 -19.45
N ASN A 45 -4.98 26.67 -19.85
CA ASN A 45 -5.67 27.96 -19.61
C ASN A 45 -6.58 28.09 -18.36
N ARG A 46 -6.12 27.65 -17.19
CA ARG A 46 -6.75 27.98 -15.91
C ARG A 46 -5.69 28.67 -15.08
N ASP A 47 -5.90 29.96 -14.84
CA ASP A 47 -5.11 30.73 -13.89
C ASP A 47 -5.35 30.14 -12.49
N ILE A 48 -4.53 29.18 -12.11
CA ILE A 48 -4.51 28.64 -10.75
C ILE A 48 -3.95 29.76 -9.87
N THR A 49 -4.79 30.34 -9.01
CA THR A 49 -4.33 31.34 -8.05
C THR A 49 -3.36 30.72 -7.04
N PRO A 50 -2.45 31.49 -6.44
CA PRO A 50 -1.52 30.98 -5.41
C PRO A 50 -2.24 30.29 -4.24
N GLU A 51 -3.43 30.77 -3.87
CA GLU A 51 -4.27 30.20 -2.80
C GLU A 51 -4.86 28.84 -3.21
N MET A 52 -5.33 28.72 -4.45
CA MET A 52 -5.81 27.45 -5.00
C MET A 52 -4.67 26.44 -5.10
N GLN A 53 -3.48 26.88 -5.51
CA GLN A 53 -2.28 26.04 -5.58
C GLN A 53 -1.91 25.50 -4.20
N LYS A 54 -1.81 26.37 -3.19
CA LYS A 54 -1.51 25.97 -1.81
C LYS A 54 -2.55 24.98 -1.26
N THR A 55 -3.83 25.21 -1.53
CA THR A 55 -4.92 24.30 -1.11
C THR A 55 -4.81 22.93 -1.80
N MET A 56 -4.41 22.89 -3.07
CA MET A 56 -4.16 21.64 -3.79
C MET A 56 -2.94 20.90 -3.24
N GLU A 57 -1.84 21.61 -2.98
CA GLU A 57 -0.61 21.06 -2.40
C GLU A 57 -0.86 20.48 -0.99
N ASP A 58 -1.58 21.20 -0.12
CA ASP A 58 -1.92 20.74 1.23
C ASP A 58 -2.81 19.48 1.17
N ARG A 59 -3.80 19.44 0.27
CA ARG A 59 -4.62 18.24 0.04
C ARG A 59 -3.81 17.07 -0.48
N MET A 60 -2.91 17.31 -1.44
CA MET A 60 -2.01 16.28 -1.95
C MET A 60 -1.10 15.74 -0.85
N LYS A 61 -0.53 16.61 -0.03
CA LYS A 61 0.31 16.23 1.09
C LYS A 61 -0.45 15.36 2.10
N GLN A 62 -1.67 15.75 2.47
CA GLN A 62 -2.53 14.95 3.35
C GLN A 62 -2.88 13.56 2.77
N MET A 63 -2.96 13.43 1.44
CA MET A 63 -3.21 12.13 0.80
C MET A 63 -1.94 11.27 0.69
N LEU A 64 -0.78 11.90 0.55
CA LEU A 64 0.52 11.23 0.41
C LEU A 64 1.15 10.86 1.75
N GLU A 65 0.76 11.56 2.82
CA GLU A 65 1.19 11.34 4.20
C GLU A 65 0.03 10.75 5.03
N LYS A 66 0.12 9.45 5.32
CA LYS A 66 -0.91 8.69 6.03
C LYS A 66 -0.34 8.08 7.31
N THR A 67 -1.16 8.00 8.35
CA THR A 67 -0.81 7.33 9.60
C THR A 67 -1.54 6.01 9.69
N PHE A 68 -0.86 4.96 10.15
CA PHE A 68 -1.40 3.62 10.29
C PHE A 68 -1.06 3.04 11.65
N ILE A 69 -1.92 2.16 12.15
CA ILE A 69 -1.72 1.46 13.40
C ILE A 69 -1.60 -0.03 13.11
N LEU A 70 -0.49 -0.62 13.51
CA LEU A 70 -0.25 -2.06 13.55
C LEU A 70 -0.50 -2.56 14.97
N ASN A 71 -1.54 -3.35 15.17
CA ASN A 71 -1.70 -4.16 16.38
C ASN A 71 -1.24 -5.58 16.06
N PHE A 72 -0.33 -6.14 16.86
CA PHE A 72 0.28 -7.42 16.56
C PHE A 72 0.50 -8.27 17.80
N ASP A 73 0.43 -9.58 17.61
CA ASP A 73 0.95 -10.57 18.55
C ASP A 73 2.03 -11.41 17.84
N LYS A 74 2.40 -12.55 18.42
CA LYS A 74 3.43 -13.44 17.85
C LYS A 74 3.03 -14.13 16.54
N THR A 75 1.74 -14.20 16.26
CA THR A 75 1.12 -15.01 15.20
C THR A 75 0.31 -14.18 14.22
N ALA A 76 -0.39 -13.15 14.69
CA ALA A 76 -1.29 -12.36 13.88
C ALA A 76 -1.06 -10.86 14.05
N SER A 77 -1.49 -10.08 13.05
CA SER A 77 -1.51 -8.62 13.14
C SER A 77 -2.65 -8.01 12.33
N ILE A 78 -3.08 -6.83 12.76
CA ILE A 78 -3.97 -5.94 12.02
C ILE A 78 -3.24 -4.62 11.78
N TYR A 79 -3.21 -4.20 10.53
CA TYR A 79 -2.70 -2.92 10.10
C TYR A 79 -3.84 -2.10 9.46
N LYS A 80 -4.16 -0.95 10.04
CA LYS A 80 -5.28 -0.10 9.59
C LYS A 80 -4.86 1.36 9.55
N GLU A 81 -5.34 2.11 8.55
CA GLU A 81 -5.19 3.57 8.49
C GLU A 81 -5.90 4.24 9.68
N GLU A 82 -5.23 5.17 10.34
CA GLU A 82 -5.83 6.03 11.35
C GLU A 82 -6.60 7.16 10.62
N GLU A 83 -7.92 7.04 10.61
CA GLU A 83 -8.79 8.03 9.96
C GLU A 83 -8.72 9.37 10.70
N LYS A 84 -8.15 10.39 10.06
CA LYS A 84 -8.31 11.78 10.50
C LYS A 84 -9.71 12.26 10.10
N LEU A 85 -10.49 12.69 11.08
CA LEU A 85 -11.80 13.30 10.84
C LEU A 85 -11.65 14.54 9.97
N ASP A 86 -12.37 14.59 8.85
CA ASP A 86 -12.38 15.75 7.96
C ASP A 86 -12.97 16.98 8.70
N ALA A 87 -12.43 18.16 8.39
CA ALA A 87 -13.08 19.41 8.80
C ALA A 87 -14.46 19.52 8.12
N PRO A 88 -15.53 19.90 8.86
CA PRO A 88 -16.87 20.02 8.30
C PRO A 88 -16.90 21.02 7.13
N GLY A 89 -17.41 20.60 5.97
CA GLY A 89 -17.60 21.45 4.78
C GLY A 89 -16.82 21.06 3.52
N GLN A 90 -15.96 20.03 3.53
CA GLN A 90 -15.33 19.54 2.30
C GLN A 90 -16.30 18.67 1.49
N GLN A 91 -17.08 19.32 0.61
CA GLN A 91 -17.95 18.70 -0.40
C GLN A 91 -17.15 18.04 -1.54
N ASN A 92 -16.16 17.20 -1.20
CA ASN A 92 -15.28 16.54 -2.16
C ASN A 92 -15.12 15.03 -1.90
N GLY A 93 -16.06 14.45 -1.13
CA GLY A 93 -16.04 13.04 -0.74
C GLY A 93 -15.94 12.07 -1.92
N GLY A 94 -16.61 12.36 -3.04
CA GLY A 94 -16.53 11.51 -4.25
C GLY A 94 -15.14 11.50 -4.90
N MET A 95 -14.44 12.65 -4.96
CA MET A 95 -13.08 12.74 -5.47
C MET A 95 -12.08 12.08 -4.50
N ARG A 96 -12.29 12.23 -3.18
CA ARG A 96 -11.46 11.60 -2.14
C ARG A 96 -11.60 10.08 -2.13
N ILE A 97 -12.83 9.54 -2.20
CA ILE A 97 -13.10 8.10 -2.26
C ILE A 97 -12.50 7.50 -3.54
N MET A 98 -12.68 8.19 -4.68
CA MET A 98 -12.02 7.80 -5.92
C MET A 98 -10.50 7.81 -5.75
N MET A 99 -9.90 8.89 -5.26
CA MET A 99 -8.44 8.96 -5.12
C MET A 99 -7.88 7.90 -4.15
N ASN A 100 -8.52 7.65 -3.00
CA ASN A 100 -8.13 6.58 -2.08
C ASN A 100 -8.21 5.20 -2.74
N SER A 101 -9.31 4.91 -3.45
CA SER A 101 -9.50 3.66 -4.20
C SER A 101 -8.41 3.47 -5.26
N PHE A 102 -8.01 4.54 -5.96
CA PHE A 102 -6.99 4.51 -7.01
C PHE A 102 -5.56 4.52 -6.48
N MET A 103 -5.31 5.04 -5.29
CA MET A 103 -3.98 5.01 -4.65
C MET A 103 -3.73 3.72 -3.86
N GLY A 104 -4.63 2.73 -3.98
CA GLY A 104 -4.54 1.47 -3.25
C GLY A 104 -4.64 1.64 -1.74
N GLY A 105 -5.15 2.80 -1.28
CA GLY A 105 -5.19 3.18 0.12
C GLY A 105 -6.55 2.89 0.74
N GLY A 106 -6.54 2.21 1.88
CA GLY A 106 -7.73 1.88 2.65
C GLY A 106 -7.80 0.40 3.00
N GLY A 107 -8.64 0.07 3.98
CA GLY A 107 -8.85 -1.29 4.44
C GLY A 107 -8.15 -1.64 5.75
N THR A 108 -8.59 -2.75 6.33
CA THR A 108 -8.01 -3.40 7.50
C THR A 108 -7.22 -4.61 7.03
N PHE A 109 -5.89 -4.50 7.03
CA PHE A 109 -5.02 -5.59 6.62
C PHE A 109 -4.79 -6.53 7.81
N TYR A 110 -5.43 -7.69 7.79
CA TYR A 110 -5.18 -8.78 8.73
C TYR A 110 -4.14 -9.76 8.16
N LYS A 111 -3.18 -10.16 8.99
CA LYS A 111 -2.12 -11.10 8.66
C LYS A 111 -2.03 -12.20 9.71
N ASP A 112 -1.87 -13.44 9.27
CA ASP A 112 -1.53 -14.58 10.12
C ASP A 112 -0.25 -15.25 9.56
N VAL A 113 0.86 -15.07 10.27
CA VAL A 113 2.17 -15.60 9.84
C VAL A 113 2.31 -17.09 10.09
N LYS A 114 1.50 -17.67 10.99
CA LYS A 114 1.48 -19.10 11.27
C LYS A 114 0.72 -19.85 10.17
N ALA A 115 -0.43 -19.33 9.77
CA ALA A 115 -1.20 -19.84 8.63
C ALA A 115 -0.61 -19.43 7.28
N LYS A 116 0.30 -18.44 7.26
CA LYS A 116 0.88 -17.83 6.05
C LYS A 116 -0.18 -17.27 5.12
N SER A 117 -1.19 -16.62 5.69
CA SER A 117 -2.33 -16.06 4.97
C SER A 117 -2.58 -14.62 5.41
N TYR A 118 -3.27 -13.86 4.55
CA TYR A 118 -3.74 -12.53 4.89
C TYR A 118 -5.17 -12.31 4.40
N THR A 119 -5.81 -11.29 4.97
CA THR A 119 -7.14 -10.86 4.58
C THR A 119 -7.20 -9.34 4.61
N VAL A 120 -7.72 -8.72 3.56
CA VAL A 120 -7.85 -7.26 3.48
C VAL A 120 -9.24 -6.91 2.95
N ASP A 121 -9.99 -6.11 3.69
CA ASP A 121 -11.15 -5.42 3.11
C ASP A 121 -10.67 -4.28 2.23
N LYS A 122 -11.18 -4.20 1.01
CA LYS A 122 -10.88 -3.13 0.06
C LYS A 122 -12.18 -2.59 -0.50
N GLU A 123 -12.27 -1.28 -0.65
CA GLU A 123 -13.35 -0.63 -1.39
C GLU A 123 -12.80 -0.12 -2.73
N PHE A 124 -13.50 -0.42 -3.82
CA PHE A 124 -13.18 0.15 -5.12
C PHE A 124 -14.45 0.56 -5.86
N MET A 125 -14.58 1.85 -6.16
CA MET A 125 -15.74 2.44 -6.85
C MET A 125 -17.09 2.08 -6.20
N GLY A 126 -17.18 2.17 -4.86
CA GLY A 126 -18.39 1.87 -4.10
C GLY A 126 -18.73 0.38 -3.97
N LYS A 127 -17.79 -0.51 -4.34
CA LYS A 127 -17.92 -1.96 -4.12
C LYS A 127 -16.91 -2.41 -3.08
N GLU A 128 -17.39 -3.19 -2.11
CA GLU A 128 -16.57 -3.80 -1.07
C GLU A 128 -16.11 -5.21 -1.48
N PHE A 129 -14.82 -5.46 -1.31
CA PHE A 129 -14.15 -6.74 -1.58
C PHE A 129 -13.43 -7.20 -0.32
N LEU A 130 -13.42 -8.51 -0.09
CA LEU A 130 -12.63 -9.16 0.93
C LEU A 130 -11.54 -9.98 0.24
N VAL A 131 -10.34 -9.42 0.13
CA VAL A 131 -9.22 -10.11 -0.50
C VAL A 131 -8.66 -11.12 0.49
N VAL A 132 -8.69 -12.41 0.14
CA VAL A 132 -8.15 -13.51 0.94
C VAL A 132 -7.11 -14.25 0.12
N ASP A 133 -5.87 -14.29 0.59
CA ASP A 133 -4.78 -14.94 -0.14
C ASP A 133 -3.63 -15.38 0.80
N SER A 134 -2.64 -16.04 0.22
CA SER A 134 -1.40 -16.46 0.88
C SER A 134 -0.39 -15.32 0.99
N LEU A 135 0.36 -15.27 2.10
CA LEU A 135 1.38 -14.25 2.29
C LEU A 135 2.51 -14.39 1.25
N PRO A 136 2.89 -13.31 0.56
CA PRO A 136 3.96 -13.35 -0.42
C PRO A 136 5.29 -13.68 0.26
N LYS A 137 6.03 -14.62 -0.30
CA LYS A 137 7.34 -15.00 0.22
C LYS A 137 8.40 -14.00 -0.25
N LEU A 138 8.82 -13.10 0.64
CA LEU A 138 9.92 -12.17 0.39
C LEU A 138 11.24 -12.83 0.78
N ASN A 139 12.12 -13.06 -0.19
CA ASN A 139 13.46 -13.59 0.04
C ASN A 139 14.40 -12.46 0.50
N TRP A 140 14.38 -12.16 1.80
CA TRP A 140 15.22 -11.12 2.38
C TRP A 140 16.69 -11.48 2.38
N LYS A 141 17.51 -10.57 1.87
CA LYS A 141 18.96 -10.53 2.07
C LYS A 141 19.26 -9.66 3.28
N LEU A 142 19.77 -10.25 4.35
CA LEU A 142 20.18 -9.52 5.54
C LEU A 142 21.49 -8.78 5.25
N GLU A 143 21.55 -7.50 5.61
CA GLU A 143 22.71 -6.64 5.42
C GLU A 143 23.34 -6.27 6.77
N THR A 144 24.59 -5.81 6.74
CA THR A 144 25.35 -5.47 7.95
C THR A 144 25.13 -4.03 8.42
N GLU A 145 24.40 -3.23 7.64
CA GLU A 145 24.10 -1.85 8.01
C GLU A 145 23.15 -1.80 9.21
N THR A 146 23.44 -0.89 10.14
CA THR A 146 22.65 -0.67 11.35
C THR A 146 22.25 0.78 11.49
N LYS A 147 21.06 1.04 12.04
CA LYS A 147 20.64 2.38 12.44
C LYS A 147 19.72 2.34 13.64
N LEU A 148 19.58 3.46 14.34
CA LEU A 148 18.67 3.59 15.48
C LEU A 148 17.33 4.17 14.99
N ILE A 149 16.22 3.50 15.28
CA ILE A 149 14.86 4.00 14.99
C ILE A 149 14.03 3.91 16.26
N GLY A 150 13.50 5.04 16.74
CA GLY A 150 12.67 5.08 17.94
C GLY A 150 13.35 4.50 19.20
N GLY A 151 14.69 4.54 19.27
CA GLY A 151 15.48 3.96 20.37
C GLY A 151 15.84 2.48 20.20
N TYR A 152 15.41 1.82 19.13
CA TYR A 152 15.72 0.41 18.86
C TYR A 152 16.86 0.26 17.85
N ASN A 153 17.75 -0.69 18.07
CA ASN A 153 18.78 -1.04 17.09
C ASN A 153 18.13 -1.81 15.94
N CYS A 154 18.27 -1.27 14.74
CA CYS A 154 17.69 -1.83 13.53
C CYS A 154 18.78 -2.28 12.57
N TYR A 155 18.52 -3.37 11.86
CA TYR A 155 19.36 -3.94 10.83
C TYR A 155 18.66 -3.83 9.49
N LYS A 156 19.44 -3.59 8.45
CA LYS A 156 18.93 -3.48 7.09
C LYS A 156 18.71 -4.87 6.48
N ALA A 157 17.64 -5.00 5.71
CA ALA A 157 17.40 -6.14 4.83
C ALA A 157 16.84 -5.66 3.50
N THR A 158 17.18 -6.34 2.41
CA THR A 158 16.68 -6.02 1.07
C THR A 158 16.00 -7.22 0.45
N ALA A 159 14.95 -6.98 -0.33
CA ALA A 159 14.25 -8.01 -1.09
C ALA A 159 13.82 -7.46 -2.44
N VAL A 160 13.62 -8.33 -3.42
CA VAL A 160 13.04 -7.98 -4.72
C VAL A 160 11.63 -8.56 -4.78
N LYS A 161 10.65 -7.75 -5.17
CA LYS A 161 9.29 -8.21 -5.48
C LYS A 161 8.89 -7.80 -6.89
N GLU A 162 7.97 -8.56 -7.48
CA GLU A 162 7.26 -8.14 -8.68
C GLU A 162 6.34 -6.97 -8.37
N ALA A 163 6.21 -6.03 -9.30
CA ALA A 163 5.25 -4.94 -9.14
C ALA A 163 3.81 -5.45 -9.26
N SER A 164 2.96 -5.06 -8.32
CA SER A 164 1.52 -5.36 -8.41
C SER A 164 0.86 -4.51 -9.50
N LYS A 165 -0.03 -5.13 -10.28
CA LYS A 165 -0.83 -4.45 -11.31
C LYS A 165 -1.91 -3.51 -10.76
N SER A 166 -2.25 -3.65 -9.48
CA SER A 166 -3.21 -2.78 -8.79
C SER A 166 -2.53 -1.78 -7.85
N ASP A 167 -1.21 -1.82 -7.72
CA ASP A 167 -0.45 -0.86 -6.91
C ASP A 167 0.07 0.29 -7.78
N PHE A 168 -0.80 1.28 -7.96
CA PHE A 168 -0.53 2.44 -8.81
C PHE A 168 0.49 3.42 -8.23
N ARG A 169 0.95 3.23 -6.98
CA ARG A 169 1.95 4.11 -6.33
C ARG A 169 3.26 4.16 -7.12
N ASN A 170 3.59 3.07 -7.81
CA ASN A 170 4.83 2.92 -8.57
C ASN A 170 4.68 3.07 -10.10
N PHE A 171 3.48 3.38 -10.59
CA PHE A 171 3.23 3.50 -12.03
C PHE A 171 3.80 4.82 -12.57
N ARG A 172 4.42 4.77 -13.75
CA ARG A 172 4.94 5.96 -14.44
C ARG A 172 4.11 6.22 -15.68
N PRO A 173 3.53 7.42 -15.88
CA PRO A 173 2.99 7.78 -17.18
C PRO A 173 4.11 7.71 -18.23
N LYS A 174 3.88 7.02 -19.36
CA LYS A 174 4.83 7.05 -20.48
C LYS A 174 4.87 8.46 -21.06
N ASN A 175 6.06 9.03 -21.23
CA ASN A 175 6.21 10.32 -21.90
C ASN A 175 6.00 10.16 -23.41
N ASN A 176 5.57 11.24 -24.08
CA ASN A 176 5.41 11.23 -25.54
C ASN A 176 6.75 11.04 -26.30
N ASP A 177 7.88 11.27 -25.64
CA ASP A 177 9.23 11.20 -26.23
C ASP A 177 9.78 9.77 -26.29
N ASP A 178 9.28 8.85 -25.45
CA ASP A 178 9.68 7.43 -25.43
C ASP A 178 9.04 6.61 -26.57
N LYS A 179 8.20 7.25 -27.41
CA LYS A 179 7.58 6.63 -28.59
C LYS A 179 8.55 6.32 -29.74
N LYS A 180 9.83 6.68 -29.62
CA LYS A 180 10.81 6.52 -30.71
C LYS A 180 11.62 5.22 -30.69
N ASP A 181 11.76 4.55 -29.56
CA ASP A 181 12.75 3.46 -29.45
C ASP A 181 12.17 2.04 -29.58
N ASP A 182 10.85 1.85 -29.46
CA ASP A 182 10.19 0.54 -29.64
C ASP A 182 9.67 0.28 -31.08
N LYS A 183 10.12 1.06 -32.07
CA LYS A 183 9.91 0.73 -33.49
C LYS A 183 11.14 0.04 -34.07
N LYS A 184 11.49 -1.14 -33.57
CA LYS A 184 12.15 -2.15 -34.40
C LYS A 184 11.43 -3.48 -34.26
N ASP A 185 10.95 -3.91 -35.42
CA ASP A 185 10.60 -5.27 -35.81
C ASP A 185 9.22 -5.81 -35.40
N ASP A 186 8.16 -5.21 -35.94
CA ASP A 186 7.05 -6.02 -36.49
C ASP A 186 6.32 -5.30 -37.66
N PRO A 187 6.58 -5.66 -38.93
CA PRO A 187 6.00 -5.00 -40.08
C PRO A 187 4.65 -5.62 -40.44
N LYS A 188 3.61 -5.39 -39.63
CA LYS A 188 2.21 -5.45 -40.08
C LYS A 188 1.25 -4.90 -39.02
N LYS A 189 0.88 -3.63 -39.17
CA LYS A 189 -0.48 -3.15 -38.86
C LYS A 189 -0.72 -1.79 -39.51
N THR A 190 -1.25 -1.89 -40.73
CA THR A 190 -1.95 -0.83 -41.45
C THR A 190 -3.11 -0.33 -40.60
N SER A 191 -3.28 1.00 -40.58
CA SER A 191 -4.47 1.77 -40.20
C SER A 191 -5.72 0.97 -39.78
N GLY A 192 -5.91 0.83 -38.48
CA GLY A 192 -7.13 0.34 -37.83
C GLY A 192 -7.07 0.71 -36.35
N GLU A 193 -8.12 1.34 -35.85
CA GLU A 193 -8.25 1.92 -34.50
C GLU A 193 -7.50 1.16 -33.40
N THR A 194 -6.35 1.69 -32.97
CA THR A 194 -5.59 1.09 -31.88
C THR A 194 -6.30 1.39 -30.56
N LYS A 195 -7.10 0.43 -30.08
CA LYS A 195 -7.49 0.37 -28.67
C LYS A 195 -6.22 0.32 -27.83
N THR A 196 -5.83 1.47 -27.27
CA THR A 196 -4.73 1.55 -26.29
C THR A 196 -5.27 1.05 -24.96
N ASN A 197 -4.84 -0.13 -24.53
CA ASN A 197 -5.20 -0.71 -23.24
C ASN A 197 -4.70 0.21 -22.12
N PHE A 198 -5.30 0.15 -20.94
CA PHE A 198 -4.90 1.04 -19.84
C PHE A 198 -3.42 0.88 -19.45
N GLU A 199 -2.92 -0.36 -19.51
CA GLU A 199 -1.52 -0.71 -19.27
C GLU A 199 -0.54 -0.06 -20.28
N ASP A 200 -0.96 0.20 -21.53
CA ASP A 200 -0.07 0.72 -22.58
C ASP A 200 0.44 2.14 -22.28
N ASN A 201 -0.31 2.88 -21.46
CA ASN A 201 -0.04 4.26 -21.09
C ASN A 201 0.90 4.42 -19.89
N PHE A 202 1.19 3.32 -19.17
CA PHE A 202 2.01 3.35 -17.98
C PHE A 202 3.20 2.39 -18.10
N GLU A 203 4.37 2.83 -17.67
CA GLU A 203 5.50 1.96 -17.37
C GLU A 203 5.34 1.41 -15.96
N ILE A 204 5.11 0.09 -15.89
CA ILE A 204 5.12 -0.66 -14.65
C ILE A 204 6.53 -1.26 -14.53
N PRO A 205 7.33 -0.88 -13.53
CA PRO A 205 8.63 -1.52 -13.31
C PRO A 205 8.40 -3.02 -13.06
N LYS A 206 9.12 -3.90 -13.76
CA LYS A 206 8.93 -5.36 -13.60
C LYS A 206 9.25 -5.83 -12.18
N GLU A 207 10.29 -5.25 -11.60
CA GLU A 207 10.78 -5.58 -10.27
C GLU A 207 11.00 -4.31 -9.45
N ILE A 208 10.72 -4.40 -8.15
CA ILE A 208 10.93 -3.33 -7.18
C ILE A 208 11.83 -3.86 -6.07
N VAL A 209 12.94 -3.14 -5.84
CA VAL A 209 13.81 -3.39 -4.69
C VAL A 209 13.17 -2.75 -3.47
N ILE A 210 12.87 -3.58 -2.48
CA ILE A 210 12.39 -3.18 -1.17
C ILE A 210 13.58 -3.13 -0.22
N THR A 211 13.69 -2.06 0.55
CA THR A 211 14.60 -2.00 1.69
C THR A 211 13.78 -1.94 2.97
N ALA A 212 14.05 -2.83 3.92
CA ALA A 212 13.42 -2.85 5.22
C ALA A 212 14.47 -2.67 6.33
N TRP A 213 14.08 -2.03 7.42
CA TRP A 213 14.86 -1.98 8.65
C TRP A 213 14.06 -2.63 9.76
N TYR A 214 14.65 -3.63 10.43
CA TYR A 214 13.96 -4.44 11.43
C TYR A 214 14.77 -4.51 12.73
N THR A 215 14.08 -4.69 13.86
CA THR A 215 14.72 -4.84 15.17
C THR A 215 14.46 -6.22 15.80
N PRO A 216 15.50 -7.03 16.06
CA PRO A 216 15.39 -8.29 16.80
C PRO A 216 14.98 -8.12 18.27
N GLU A 217 15.08 -6.90 18.81
CA GLU A 217 14.69 -6.59 20.19
C GLU A 217 13.20 -6.83 20.44
N ILE A 218 12.38 -6.76 19.38
CA ILE A 218 10.98 -7.19 19.39
C ILE A 218 10.88 -8.43 18.48
N PRO A 219 11.04 -9.65 19.02
CA PRO A 219 11.23 -10.88 18.24
C PRO A 219 9.90 -11.43 17.69
N VAL A 220 9.28 -10.65 16.81
CA VAL A 220 8.08 -11.02 16.06
C VAL A 220 8.35 -10.95 14.57
N ASN A 221 7.71 -11.81 13.80
CA ASN A 221 7.83 -11.83 12.35
C ASN A 221 6.78 -10.91 11.71
N GLN A 222 6.65 -9.68 12.21
CA GLN A 222 5.56 -8.77 11.84
C GLN A 222 6.11 -7.47 11.26
N GLY A 223 5.26 -6.77 10.53
CA GLY A 223 5.58 -5.51 9.86
C GLY A 223 4.34 -4.90 9.22
N PRO A 224 4.45 -3.67 8.68
CA PRO A 224 3.35 -3.00 8.01
C PRO A 224 2.88 -3.77 6.78
N GLU A 225 1.59 -3.67 6.45
CA GLU A 225 0.96 -4.34 5.29
C GLU A 225 1.37 -5.83 5.15
N ASN A 226 1.80 -6.24 3.95
CA ASN A 226 2.26 -7.58 3.64
C ASN A 226 3.76 -7.78 3.90
N TYR A 227 4.47 -6.83 4.53
CA TYR A 227 5.87 -7.02 4.89
C TYR A 227 6.00 -7.88 6.14
N TRP A 228 6.71 -8.99 6.01
CA TRP A 228 6.94 -10.00 7.03
C TRP A 228 8.17 -10.82 6.65
N GLY A 229 8.57 -11.76 7.49
CA GLY A 229 9.63 -12.74 7.21
C GLY A 229 10.95 -12.47 7.93
N LEU A 230 11.13 -11.27 8.50
CA LEU A 230 12.35 -10.88 9.19
C LEU A 230 12.36 -11.34 10.66
N PRO A 231 13.53 -11.60 11.26
CA PRO A 231 13.66 -12.07 12.64
C PRO A 231 13.53 -10.91 13.64
N GLY A 232 12.47 -10.12 13.52
CA GLY A 232 12.20 -8.93 14.32
C GLY A 232 11.13 -8.04 13.69
N LEU A 233 10.55 -7.14 14.50
CA LEU A 233 9.55 -6.19 14.02
C LEU A 233 10.18 -5.24 12.98
N ILE A 234 9.52 -5.10 11.84
CA ILE A 234 9.94 -4.17 10.79
C ILE A 234 9.55 -2.75 11.19
N LEU A 235 10.53 -1.87 11.36
CA LEU A 235 10.32 -0.48 11.78
C LEU A 235 10.34 0.50 10.62
N GLU A 236 10.95 0.16 9.49
CA GLU A 236 10.90 0.99 8.29
C GLU A 236 10.83 0.11 7.04
N VAL A 237 10.06 0.54 6.05
CA VAL A 237 10.04 -0.05 4.71
C VAL A 237 10.14 1.07 3.69
N ASN A 238 11.08 0.94 2.76
CA ASN A 238 11.16 1.71 1.54
C ASN A 238 10.74 0.82 0.37
N ASP A 239 9.62 1.15 -0.24
CA ASP A 239 9.03 0.45 -1.38
C ASP A 239 8.87 1.43 -2.55
N GLY A 240 9.91 1.51 -3.38
CA GLY A 240 9.96 2.41 -4.53
C GLY A 240 9.89 3.89 -4.11
N LYS A 241 8.71 4.49 -4.24
CA LYS A 241 8.45 5.90 -3.87
C LYS A 241 7.83 6.09 -2.49
N THR A 242 7.50 4.99 -1.81
CA THR A 242 6.81 5.02 -0.53
C THR A 242 7.76 4.66 0.58
N VAL A 243 7.85 5.51 1.60
CA VAL A 243 8.56 5.22 2.85
C VAL A 243 7.54 5.08 3.96
N ILE A 244 7.53 3.93 4.63
CA ILE A 244 6.70 3.65 5.81
C ILE A 244 7.65 3.59 7.00
N LEU A 245 7.48 4.48 7.98
CA LEU A 245 8.37 4.61 9.14
C LEU A 245 7.58 4.47 10.44
N CYS A 246 8.05 3.62 11.35
CA CYS A 246 7.49 3.48 12.69
C CYS A 246 7.86 4.69 13.55
N SER A 247 6.85 5.39 14.06
CA SER A 247 7.03 6.57 14.94
C SER A 247 6.83 6.26 16.42
N LYS A 248 6.05 5.21 16.76
CA LYS A 248 5.76 4.86 18.17
C LYS A 248 5.55 3.36 18.34
N ILE A 249 6.02 2.80 19.45
CA ILE A 249 5.78 1.41 19.85
C ILE A 249 5.28 1.37 21.30
N VAL A 250 4.25 0.56 21.54
CA VAL A 250 3.71 0.27 22.87
C VAL A 250 3.61 -1.25 23.01
N LEU A 251 4.27 -1.82 24.01
CA LEU A 251 4.25 -3.27 24.27
C LEU A 251 3.45 -3.56 25.53
N ASN A 252 2.67 -4.65 25.50
CA ASN A 252 1.91 -5.18 26.62
C ASN A 252 1.03 -4.12 27.30
N ALA A 253 0.27 -3.37 26.50
CA ALA A 253 -0.74 -2.44 27.01
C ALA A 253 -1.77 -3.18 27.90
N LYS A 254 -2.27 -2.50 28.93
CA LYS A 254 -3.31 -3.05 29.83
C LYS A 254 -4.59 -3.41 29.08
N GLU A 255 -4.95 -2.57 28.10
CA GLU A 255 -6.04 -2.84 27.17
C GLU A 255 -5.47 -3.51 25.92
N LYS A 256 -5.97 -4.71 25.64
CA LYS A 256 -5.55 -5.49 24.47
C LYS A 256 -6.40 -5.13 23.27
N ALA A 257 -5.76 -4.91 22.13
CA ALA A 257 -6.46 -4.72 20.87
C ALA A 257 -7.06 -6.04 20.38
N VAL A 258 -8.21 -5.97 19.70
CA VAL A 258 -8.83 -7.15 19.09
C VAL A 258 -8.19 -7.40 17.73
N ILE A 259 -7.41 -8.47 17.61
CA ILE A 259 -6.80 -8.92 16.35
C ILE A 259 -7.71 -9.99 15.72
N LYS A 260 -8.67 -9.55 14.90
CA LYS A 260 -9.59 -10.40 14.12
C LYS A 260 -9.64 -10.00 12.65
N ALA A 261 -9.65 -10.99 11.76
CA ALA A 261 -9.80 -10.77 10.33
C ALA A 261 -11.11 -10.03 9.99
N PRO A 262 -11.10 -9.12 9.01
CA PRO A 262 -12.33 -8.55 8.48
C PRO A 262 -13.15 -9.64 7.78
N SER A 263 -14.46 -9.42 7.67
CA SER A 263 -15.42 -10.39 7.11
C SER A 263 -16.42 -9.78 6.13
N LYS A 264 -16.35 -8.47 5.89
CA LYS A 264 -17.26 -7.74 5.00
C LYS A 264 -16.72 -7.67 3.58
N GLY A 265 -17.63 -7.69 2.60
CA GLY A 265 -17.31 -7.59 1.19
C GLY A 265 -17.30 -8.93 0.46
N LYS A 266 -17.21 -8.86 -0.88
CA LYS A 266 -17.15 -10.05 -1.73
C LYS A 266 -15.77 -10.72 -1.63
N VAL A 267 -15.73 -11.98 -1.19
CA VAL A 267 -14.50 -12.78 -1.13
C VAL A 267 -13.88 -12.93 -2.53
N ILE A 268 -12.60 -12.62 -2.65
CA ILE A 268 -11.87 -12.64 -3.93
C ILE A 268 -10.37 -12.90 -3.68
N SER A 269 -9.66 -13.49 -4.64
CA SER A 269 -8.19 -13.62 -4.58
C SER A 269 -7.52 -12.28 -4.90
N GLN A 270 -6.23 -12.11 -4.57
CA GLN A 270 -5.52 -10.88 -4.93
C GLN A 270 -5.41 -10.71 -6.44
N LYS A 271 -5.19 -11.79 -7.18
CA LYS A 271 -5.14 -11.79 -8.64
C LYS A 271 -6.48 -11.34 -9.25
N ASP A 272 -7.58 -11.94 -8.82
CA ASP A 272 -8.91 -11.62 -9.36
C ASP A 272 -9.33 -10.19 -8.97
N TYR A 273 -8.89 -9.70 -7.80
CA TYR A 273 -9.05 -8.32 -7.39
C TYR A 273 -8.31 -7.37 -8.34
N ASP A 274 -7.05 -7.67 -8.67
CA ASP A 274 -6.24 -6.87 -9.60
C ASP A 274 -6.90 -6.80 -10.98
N GLU A 275 -7.35 -7.94 -11.52
CA GLU A 275 -8.07 -8.00 -12.80
C GLU A 275 -9.39 -7.21 -12.76
N THR A 276 -10.13 -7.28 -11.65
CA THR A 276 -11.36 -6.51 -11.45
C THR A 276 -11.10 -5.01 -11.45
N VAL A 277 -10.04 -4.58 -10.76
CA VAL A 277 -9.63 -3.16 -10.70
C VAL A 277 -9.24 -2.66 -12.08
N ILE A 278 -8.36 -3.38 -12.80
CA ILE A 278 -7.92 -3.01 -14.15
C ILE A 278 -9.12 -2.87 -15.09
N LYS A 279 -9.99 -3.89 -15.13
CA LYS A 279 -11.19 -3.86 -15.97
C LYS A 279 -12.10 -2.68 -15.65
N LYS A 280 -12.30 -2.38 -14.35
CA LYS A 280 -13.12 -1.24 -13.93
C LYS A 280 -12.50 0.11 -14.30
N MET A 281 -11.17 0.22 -14.24
CA MET A 281 -10.46 1.40 -14.71
C MET A 281 -10.60 1.59 -16.22
N GLU A 282 -10.52 0.53 -17.01
CA GLU A 282 -10.75 0.55 -18.45
C GLU A 282 -12.17 1.00 -18.80
N GLU A 283 -13.18 0.39 -18.17
CA GLU A 283 -14.60 0.79 -18.32
C GLU A 283 -14.78 2.29 -17.97
N PHE A 284 -14.23 2.74 -16.84
CA PHE A 284 -14.29 4.14 -16.41
C PHE A 284 -13.63 5.09 -17.41
N ARG A 285 -12.48 4.68 -17.98
CA ARG A 285 -11.78 5.44 -19.01
C ARG A 285 -12.59 5.54 -20.30
N GLU A 286 -13.21 4.46 -20.76
CA GLU A 286 -14.06 4.45 -21.95
C GLU A 286 -15.29 5.36 -21.77
N MET A 287 -15.96 5.28 -20.63
CA MET A 287 -17.10 6.14 -20.29
C MET A 287 -16.70 7.63 -20.25
N ASN A 288 -15.52 7.96 -19.73
CA ASN A 288 -15.04 9.34 -19.67
C ASN A 288 -14.49 9.86 -21.01
N ARG A 289 -13.94 8.98 -21.87
CA ARG A 289 -13.54 9.34 -23.25
C ARG A 289 -14.75 9.80 -24.08
N GLY A 290 -15.92 9.18 -23.86
CA GLY A 290 -17.18 9.62 -24.49
C GLY A 290 -17.67 11.01 -24.05
N ARG A 291 -17.12 11.58 -22.96
CA ARG A 291 -17.55 12.88 -22.40
C ARG A 291 -16.56 14.02 -22.68
N ASN A 292 -15.29 13.71 -22.97
CA ASN A 292 -14.24 14.68 -23.29
C ASN A 292 -13.86 14.70 -24.79
N GLY A 293 -14.49 13.84 -25.61
CA GLY A 293 -14.53 14.02 -27.05
C GLY A 293 -15.49 15.16 -27.38
N GLY A 294 -14.97 16.36 -27.59
CA GLY A 294 -15.73 17.43 -28.23
C GLY A 294 -16.34 16.88 -29.52
N GLY A 295 -17.65 16.68 -29.51
CA GLY A 295 -18.39 16.32 -30.70
C GLY A 295 -18.15 17.38 -31.79
N PRO A 296 -18.22 17.01 -33.09
CA PRO A 296 -18.18 17.99 -34.15
C PRO A 296 -19.31 19.00 -33.90
N GLY A 297 -18.93 20.28 -33.72
CA GLY A 297 -19.88 21.36 -33.53
C GLY A 297 -20.92 21.40 -34.65
N PRO A 298 -22.09 22.01 -34.43
CA PRO A 298 -23.16 22.03 -35.42
C PRO A 298 -22.63 22.65 -36.72
N VAL A 299 -22.69 21.86 -37.80
CA VAL A 299 -22.39 22.32 -39.15
C VAL A 299 -23.35 23.44 -39.48
N MET A 300 -22.88 24.69 -39.46
CA MET A 300 -23.62 25.79 -40.04
C MET A 300 -23.69 25.57 -41.55
N ILE A 301 -24.83 25.06 -42.01
CA ILE A 301 -25.21 25.09 -43.42
C ILE A 301 -25.37 26.58 -43.78
N ARG A 302 -24.36 27.16 -44.42
CA ARG A 302 -24.52 28.43 -45.13
C ARG A 302 -25.46 28.17 -46.31
N ARG A 303 -26.61 28.84 -46.27
CA ARG A 303 -27.47 29.05 -47.44
C ARG A 303 -26.80 30.01 -48.41
#